data_AF-A0A967I7D6-F1
#
_entry.id   AF-A0A967I7D6-F1
#
_cell.length_a   1.000
_cell.length_b   1.000
_cell.length_c   1.000
_cell.angle_alpha   90.00
_cell.angle_beta   90.00
_cell.angle_gamma   90.00
#
_symmetry.space_group_name_H-M   'P 1'
#
loop_
_entity.id
_entity.type
_entity.pdbx_description
1 polymer ?
#
loop_
_entity_poly.entity_id
_entity_poly.type
_entity_poly.pdbx_seq_one_letter_code
_entity_poly.pdbx_strand_id
1 'polypeptide(L)'
;TRMTRQDLVDLKAYLDTVAPIRQKVRDHDMRFPYNLRIMLGPWKWLFFKRGTFKSTPGKSAAWNRGAYIVTGPAHCGECHTARNFFGA
;
A
#
# COMPACT_ATOMS: atom_id res chain seq x y z
N THR A 1 -4.35 -5.04 -2.73
CA THR A 1 -3.96 -3.67 -2.34
C THR A 1 -4.91 -2.62 -2.91
N ARG A 2 -6.22 -2.90 -2.85
CA ARG A 2 -7.37 -1.98 -2.99
C ARG A 2 -7.54 -1.20 -4.30
N MET A 3 -6.51 -0.62 -4.89
CA MET A 3 -6.60 0.15 -6.14
C MET A 3 -7.01 -0.72 -7.31
N THR A 4 -7.84 -0.16 -8.21
CA THR A 4 -8.16 -0.82 -9.48
C THR A 4 -6.96 -0.75 -10.42
N ARG A 5 -6.95 -1.57 -11.48
CA ARG A 5 -5.90 -1.50 -12.49
C ARG A 5 -5.89 -0.13 -13.19
N GLN A 6 -7.07 0.44 -13.44
CA GLN A 6 -7.18 1.74 -14.09
C GLN A 6 -6.55 2.85 -13.23
N ASP A 7 -6.84 2.86 -11.93
CA ASP A 7 -6.24 3.85 -11.02
C ASP A 7 -4.70 3.80 -11.04
N LEU A 8 -4.12 2.61 -11.18
CA LEU A 8 -2.66 2.45 -11.29
C LEU A 8 -2.10 2.97 -12.62
N VAL A 9 -2.83 2.76 -13.71
CA VAL A 9 -2.44 3.28 -15.04
C VAL A 9 -2.53 4.81 -15.05
N ASP A 10 -3.60 5.37 -14.51
CA ASP A 10 -3.81 6.82 -14.43
C ASP A 10 -2.77 7.48 -13.52
N LEU A 11 -2.47 6.87 -12.36
CA LEU A 11 -1.41 7.33 -11.47
C LEU A 11 -0.05 7.31 -12.17
N LYS A 12 0.27 6.24 -12.91
CA LYS A 12 1.53 6.15 -13.64
C LYS A 12 1.60 7.22 -14.74
N ALA A 13 0.53 7.40 -15.50
CA ALA A 13 0.46 8.44 -16.53
C ALA A 13 0.68 9.83 -15.95
N TYR A 14 0.07 10.13 -14.79
CA TYR A 14 0.31 11.37 -14.07
C TYR A 14 1.78 11.49 -13.62
N LEU A 15 2.35 10.46 -13.00
CA LEU A 15 3.74 10.49 -12.53
C LEU A 15 4.75 10.70 -13.67
N ASP A 16 4.44 10.22 -14.88
CA ASP A 16 5.25 10.45 -16.08
C ASP A 16 5.25 11.92 -16.54
N THR A 17 4.28 12.73 -16.11
CA THR A 17 4.27 14.18 -16.36
C THR A 17 5.16 14.96 -15.40
N VAL A 18 5.59 14.34 -14.29
CA VAL A 18 6.41 15.00 -13.26
C VAL A 18 7.87 14.99 -13.68
N ALA A 19 8.52 16.16 -13.64
CA ALA A 19 9.93 16.27 -13.98
C ALA A 19 10.81 15.44 -13.02
N PRO A 20 11.71 14.58 -13.52
CA PRO A 20 12.54 13.75 -12.67
C PRO A 20 13.60 14.60 -11.95
N ILE A 21 13.84 14.30 -10.68
CA ILE A 21 14.94 14.88 -9.90
C ILE A 21 16.04 13.85 -9.72
N ARG A 22 17.31 14.29 -9.82
CA ARG A 22 18.45 13.43 -9.54
C ARG A 22 18.79 13.48 -8.06
N GLN A 23 18.40 12.45 -7.32
CA GLN A 23 18.69 12.30 -5.90
C GLN A 23 19.37 10.97 -5.63
N LYS A 24 20.41 10.97 -4.78
CA LYS A 24 21.02 9.72 -4.30
C LYS A 24 20.05 9.04 -3.33
N VAL A 25 19.58 7.84 -3.69
CA VAL A 25 18.78 7.00 -2.78
C VAL A 25 19.71 6.48 -1.68
N ARG A 26 19.32 6.66 -0.42
CA ARG A 26 20.07 6.14 0.73
C ARG A 26 19.92 4.62 0.77
N ASP A 27 20.99 3.93 1.16
CA ASP A 27 20.92 2.49 1.40
C ASP A 27 19.93 2.15 2.53
N HIS A 28 19.42 0.92 2.51
CA HIS A 28 18.51 0.42 3.54
C HIS A 28 19.23 0.31 4.88
N ASP A 29 18.81 1.11 5.86
CA ASP A 29 19.40 1.18 7.21
C ASP A 29 18.68 0.24 8.19
N MET A 30 18.27 -0.94 7.71
CA MET A 30 17.53 -1.91 8.52
C MET A 30 18.50 -2.77 9.32
N ARG A 31 18.23 -2.95 10.62
CA ARG A 31 19.04 -3.83 11.49
C ARG A 31 18.69 -5.28 11.22
N PHE A 32 19.65 -6.18 11.44
CA PHE A 32 19.39 -7.62 11.44
C PHE A 32 18.31 -7.98 12.47
N PRO A 33 17.36 -8.89 12.14
CA PRO A 33 17.25 -9.66 10.89
C PRO A 33 16.42 -8.99 9.77
N TYR A 34 15.91 -7.78 9.98
CA TYR A 34 15.01 -7.09 9.05
C TYR A 34 15.66 -6.67 7.72
N ASN A 35 16.99 -6.64 7.65
CA ASN A 35 17.73 -6.43 6.40
C ASN A 35 17.65 -7.62 5.43
N LEU A 36 17.26 -8.81 5.90
CA LEU A 36 17.16 -10.01 5.08
C LEU A 36 15.87 -10.02 4.25
N ARG A 37 15.93 -9.43 3.05
CA ARG A 37 14.77 -9.33 2.14
C ARG A 37 14.08 -10.66 1.83
N ILE A 38 14.82 -11.78 1.91
CA ILE A 38 14.28 -13.14 1.72
C ILE A 38 13.14 -13.49 2.70
N MET A 39 13.15 -12.89 3.91
CA MET A 39 12.13 -13.11 4.93
C MET A 39 10.77 -12.50 4.54
N LEU A 40 10.75 -11.54 3.61
CA LEU A 40 9.49 -10.94 3.13
C LEU A 40 8.63 -11.94 2.33
N GLY A 41 9.22 -12.98 1.73
CA GLY A 41 8.48 -13.98 0.98
C GLY A 41 7.48 -14.74 1.86
N PRO A 42 7.97 -15.48 2.88
CA PRO A 42 7.12 -16.17 3.85
C PRO A 42 6.13 -15.24 4.57
N TRP A 43 6.56 -14.03 4.94
CA TRP A 43 5.70 -13.05 5.59
C TRP A 43 4.52 -12.63 4.69
N LYS A 44 4.77 -12.34 3.40
CA LYS A 44 3.68 -12.06 2.45
C LYS A 44 2.78 -13.27 2.25
N TRP A 45 3.33 -14.48 2.20
CA TRP A 45 2.52 -15.69 2.05
C TRP A 45 1.50 -15.84 3.20
N LEU A 46 1.89 -15.48 4.43
CA LEU A 46 1.00 -15.51 5.60
C LEU A 46 0.01 -14.34 5.66
N PHE A 47 0.46 -13.11 5.37
CA PHE A 47 -0.30 -11.90 5.72
C PHE A 47 -0.82 -11.09 4.53
N PHE A 48 -0.32 -11.29 3.31
CA PHE A 48 -0.73 -10.52 2.15
C PHE A 48 -2.05 -11.02 1.57
N LYS A 49 -3.06 -10.14 1.51
CA LYS A 49 -4.34 -10.42 0.86
C LYS A 49 -4.49 -9.63 -0.45
N ARG A 50 -4.47 -10.34 -1.58
CA ARG A 50 -4.72 -9.75 -2.91
C ARG A 50 -6.20 -9.40 -3.05
N GLY A 51 -6.48 -8.26 -3.69
CA GLY A 51 -7.85 -7.81 -3.96
C GLY A 51 -7.95 -6.31 -4.20
N THR A 52 -9.00 -5.92 -4.93
CA THR A 52 -9.45 -4.54 -5.14
C THR A 52 -10.48 -4.16 -4.08
N PHE A 53 -10.71 -2.86 -3.91
CA PHE A 53 -11.76 -2.35 -3.05
C PHE A 53 -13.13 -2.75 -3.61
N LYS A 54 -14.05 -3.14 -2.72
CA LYS A 54 -15.44 -3.41 -3.03
C LYS A 54 -16.29 -2.47 -2.17
N SER A 55 -17.23 -1.78 -2.80
CA SER A 55 -18.15 -0.90 -2.09
C SER A 55 -18.95 -1.69 -1.06
N THR A 56 -19.12 -1.11 0.12
CA THR A 56 -19.97 -1.65 1.18
C THR A 56 -21.43 -1.35 0.83
N PRO A 57 -22.29 -2.38 0.71
CA PRO A 57 -23.72 -2.19 0.48
C PRO A 57 -24.36 -1.33 1.58
N GLY A 58 -25.34 -0.50 1.21
CA GLY A 58 -26.03 0.39 2.15
C GLY A 58 -25.23 1.60 2.63
N LYS A 59 -24.00 1.81 2.13
CA LYS A 59 -23.23 3.04 2.36
C LYS A 59 -23.30 3.97 1.15
N SER A 60 -23.26 5.28 1.41
CA SER A 60 -23.27 6.29 0.35
C SER A 60 -22.02 6.21 -0.53
N ALA A 61 -22.11 6.80 -1.73
CA ALA A 61 -20.97 6.89 -2.64
C ALA A 61 -19.78 7.63 -2.02
N ALA A 62 -20.03 8.72 -1.29
CA ALA A 62 -19.00 9.49 -0.59
C ALA A 62 -18.30 8.66 0.49
N TRP A 63 -19.06 7.89 1.28
CA TRP A 63 -18.48 7.01 2.29
C TRP A 63 -17.60 5.93 1.66
N ASN A 64 -18.08 5.28 0.59
CA ASN A 64 -17.32 4.25 -0.12
C ASN A 64 -16.04 4.80 -0.75
N ARG A 65 -16.08 6.03 -1.28
CA ARG A 65 -14.88 6.73 -1.77
C ARG A 65 -13.87 6.98 -0.64
N GLY A 66 -14.33 7.48 0.51
CA GLY A 66 -13.47 7.70 1.67
C GLY A 66 -12.83 6.40 2.17
N ALA A 67 -13.63 5.34 2.30
CA ALA A 67 -13.15 4.01 2.69
C ALA A 67 -12.12 3.45 1.70
N TYR A 68 -12.34 3.64 0.39
CA TYR A 68 -11.36 3.27 -0.62
C TYR A 68 -10.03 3.98 -0.40
N ILE A 69 -10.03 5.30 -0.27
CA ILE A 69 -8.83 6.13 -0.10
C ILE A 69 -8.08 5.73 1.17
N VAL A 70 -8.76 5.72 2.31
CA VAL A 70 -8.17 5.48 3.64
C VAL A 70 -7.57 4.08 3.77
N THR A 71 -8.27 3.05 3.25
CA THR A 71 -7.85 1.66 3.40
C THR A 71 -6.97 1.16 2.24
N GLY A 72 -6.76 2.00 1.23
CA GLY A 72 -5.99 1.70 0.02
C GLY A 72 -4.87 2.72 -0.20
N PRO A 73 -5.00 3.64 -1.17
CA PRO A 73 -3.91 4.47 -1.65
C PRO A 73 -3.35 5.46 -0.62
N ALA A 74 -4.12 5.87 0.39
CA ALA A 74 -3.62 6.81 1.40
C ALA A 74 -2.81 6.14 2.51
N HIS A 75 -2.73 4.81 2.55
CA HIS A 75 -1.92 4.05 3.51
C HIS A 75 -2.19 4.39 4.99
N CYS A 76 -3.37 4.91 5.33
CA CYS A 76 -3.68 5.33 6.70
C CYS A 76 -3.59 4.16 7.69
N GLY A 77 -3.86 2.94 7.21
CA GLY A 77 -3.74 1.71 8.00
C GLY A 77 -2.31 1.39 8.45
N GLU A 78 -1.28 1.96 7.83
CA GLU A 78 0.11 1.68 8.23
C GLU A 78 0.44 2.16 9.65
N CYS A 79 -0.21 3.25 10.09
CA CYS A 79 -0.09 3.82 11.43
C CYS A 79 -1.33 3.59 12.30
N HIS A 80 -2.53 3.51 11.71
CA HIS A 80 -3.80 3.41 12.46
C HIS A 80 -4.38 2.00 12.55
N THR A 81 -3.60 0.95 12.25
CA THR A 81 -4.00 -0.44 12.45
C THR A 81 -3.05 -1.11 13.45
N ALA A 82 -3.61 -1.78 14.45
CA ALA A 82 -2.82 -2.55 15.39
C ALA A 82 -2.07 -3.66 14.65
N ARG A 83 -0.79 -3.83 14.99
CA ARG A 83 0.06 -4.89 14.42
C ARG A 83 0.00 -6.13 15.30
N ASN A 84 -0.01 -7.31 14.68
CA ASN A 84 0.16 -8.56 15.41
C ASN A 84 1.64 -8.76 15.83
N PHE A 85 1.93 -9.86 16.54
CA PHE A 85 3.28 -10.18 17.02
C PHE A 85 4.34 -10.26 15.89
N PHE A 86 3.92 -10.60 14.66
CA PHE A 86 4.78 -10.67 13.48
C PHE A 86 4.87 -9.32 12.73
N GLY A 87 4.36 -8.25 13.31
CA GLY A 87 4.37 -6.90 12.73
C GLY A 87 3.42 -6.72 11.55
N ALA A 88 2.48 -7.64 11.32
CA ALA A 88 1.46 -7.50 10.27
C ALA A 88 0.26 -6.68 10.73
#